data_AF-A0A1Y1UVR4-F1
#
_entry.id   AF-A0A1Y1UVR4-F1
#
_cell.length_a   1.000
_cell.length_b   1.000
_cell.length_c   1.000
_cell.angle_alpha   90.00
_cell.angle_beta   90.00
_cell.angle_gamma   90.00
#
_symmetry.space_group_name_H-M   'P 1'
#
loop_
_entity.id
_entity.type
_entity.pdbx_description
1 polymer ?
#
loop_
_entity_poly.entity_id
_entity_poly.type
_entity_poly.pdbx_seq_one_letter_code
_entity_poly.pdbx_strand_id
1 'polypeptide(L)'
;MNTNSSYNYYNDSINRKFGKIIHINELEKEPKKYIGETVRVLGKLININLRENLVLLEHPLSHSKLLVDTKHLGNWSGRLKSFQQFIGEIKEYHNTDISNKFHNTIIKTYNNGIILKANIVRCVDGLDFHVYEKVVDIRRQFEQQYYVNS
;
A
#
# COMPACT_ATOMS: atom_id res chain seq x y z
N MET A 1 -26.58 31.77 -5.80
CA MET A 1 -25.30 31.59 -5.09
C MET A 1 -25.47 30.41 -4.16
N ASN A 2 -24.83 29.28 -4.46
CA ASN A 2 -25.11 27.98 -3.85
C ASN A 2 -24.02 27.64 -2.82
N THR A 3 -24.35 27.72 -1.52
CA THR A 3 -23.43 27.57 -0.37
C THR A 3 -23.28 26.13 0.12
N ASN A 4 -23.50 25.12 -0.74
CA ASN A 4 -23.55 23.71 -0.33
C ASN A 4 -22.21 22.95 -0.48
N SER A 5 -21.12 23.62 -0.89
CA SER A 5 -19.85 22.93 -1.13
C SER A 5 -19.00 22.67 0.12
N SER A 6 -19.31 23.30 1.26
CA SER A 6 -18.44 23.25 2.45
C SER A 6 -18.82 22.15 3.45
N TYR A 7 -20.05 21.61 3.38
CA TYR A 7 -20.52 20.58 4.31
C TYR A 7 -20.04 19.17 3.98
N ASN A 8 -19.69 18.88 2.72
CA ASN A 8 -19.21 17.55 2.32
C ASN A 8 -17.73 17.31 2.65
N TYR A 9 -16.94 18.36 2.85
CA TYR A 9 -15.51 18.21 3.17
C TYR A 9 -15.26 17.81 4.62
N TYR A 10 -16.18 18.16 5.53
CA TYR A 10 -16.03 17.88 6.96
C TYR A 10 -16.34 16.42 7.30
N ASN A 11 -17.28 15.78 6.60
CA ASN A 11 -17.68 14.40 6.90
C ASN A 11 -16.65 13.34 6.46
N ASP A 12 -15.83 13.61 5.43
CA ASP A 12 -14.75 12.69 5.02
C ASP A 12 -13.54 12.72 5.96
N SER A 13 -13.43 13.73 6.83
CA SER A 13 -12.29 13.91 7.73
C SER A 13 -12.42 13.15 9.07
N ILE A 14 -13.61 12.68 9.43
CA ILE A 14 -13.92 12.20 10.79
C ILE A 14 -13.75 10.67 10.95
N ASN A 15 -13.51 9.92 9.88
CA ASN A 15 -13.40 8.44 9.96
C ASN A 15 -12.17 7.86 9.27
N ARG A 16 -11.00 8.50 9.41
CA ARG A 16 -9.73 7.90 8.97
C ARG A 16 -9.36 6.74 9.90
N LYS A 17 -9.74 5.53 9.51
CA LYS A 17 -9.26 4.29 10.14
C LYS A 17 -7.74 4.30 10.23
N PHE A 18 -7.19 3.90 11.37
CA PHE A 18 -5.74 3.76 11.52
C PHE A 18 -5.20 2.77 10.49
N GLY A 19 -4.05 3.08 9.89
CA GLY A 19 -3.42 2.20 8.91
C GLY A 19 -2.97 0.89 9.55
N LYS A 20 -3.71 -0.20 9.30
CA LYS A 20 -3.35 -1.55 9.77
C LYS A 20 -2.01 -1.95 9.15
N ILE A 21 -1.06 -2.39 9.97
CA ILE A 21 0.22 -2.89 9.47
C ILE A 21 -0.02 -4.23 8.81
N ILE A 22 0.32 -4.37 7.52
CA ILE A 22 0.09 -5.57 6.72
C ILE A 22 1.32 -5.88 5.86
N HIS A 23 1.69 -7.15 5.78
CA HIS A 23 2.72 -7.62 4.87
C HIS A 23 2.15 -7.82 3.45
N ILE A 24 2.95 -7.53 2.43
CA ILE A 24 2.50 -7.62 1.02
C ILE A 24 2.03 -9.03 0.65
N ASN A 25 2.63 -10.08 1.22
CA ASN A 25 2.22 -11.48 1.01
C ASN A 25 0.81 -11.79 1.54
N GLU A 26 0.33 -11.08 2.56
CA GLU A 26 -1.05 -11.23 3.06
C GLU A 26 -2.05 -10.66 2.06
N LEU A 27 -1.72 -9.52 1.43
CA LEU A 27 -2.52 -8.90 0.39
C LEU A 27 -2.60 -9.75 -0.88
N GLU A 28 -1.52 -10.45 -1.21
CA GLU A 28 -1.50 -11.38 -2.33
C GLU A 28 -2.34 -12.64 -2.10
N LYS A 29 -2.34 -13.17 -0.87
CA LYS A 29 -3.11 -14.37 -0.50
C LYS A 29 -4.61 -14.11 -0.41
N GLU A 30 -5.00 -12.99 0.21
CA GLU A 30 -6.41 -12.66 0.47
C GLU A 30 -6.77 -11.22 0.02
N PRO A 31 -6.62 -10.86 -1.26
CA PRO A 31 -6.74 -9.47 -1.71
C PRO A 31 -8.09 -8.84 -1.40
N LYS A 32 -9.18 -9.61 -1.57
CA LYS A 32 -10.56 -9.15 -1.36
C LYS A 32 -10.86 -8.77 0.10
N LYS A 33 -10.19 -9.41 1.06
CA LYS A 33 -10.38 -9.18 2.51
C LYS A 33 -10.02 -7.76 2.93
N TYR A 34 -9.14 -7.10 2.18
CA TYR A 34 -8.58 -5.81 2.55
C TYR A 34 -9.18 -4.65 1.77
N ILE A 35 -10.10 -4.89 0.82
CA ILE A 35 -10.75 -3.82 0.06
C ILE A 35 -11.49 -2.88 1.02
N GLY A 36 -11.22 -1.58 0.91
CA GLY A 36 -11.77 -0.54 1.78
C GLY A 36 -10.98 -0.30 3.08
N GLU A 37 -9.98 -1.13 3.37
CA GLU A 37 -9.14 -0.95 4.55
C GLU A 37 -8.00 0.03 4.28
N THR A 38 -7.70 0.86 5.29
CA THR A 38 -6.49 1.68 5.30
C THR A 38 -5.35 0.85 5.87
N VAL A 39 -4.26 0.71 5.12
CA VAL A 39 -3.14 -0.18 5.45
C VAL A 39 -1.83 0.57 5.43
N ARG A 40 -0.86 0.06 6.19
CA ARG A 40 0.55 0.44 6.18
C ARG A 40 1.35 -0.77 5.70
N VAL A 41 1.97 -0.63 4.54
CA VAL A 41 2.76 -1.68 3.90
C VAL A 41 4.20 -1.23 3.75
N LEU A 42 5.13 -2.15 3.94
CA LEU A 42 6.55 -1.95 3.69
C LEU A 42 6.97 -2.84 2.53
N GLY A 43 7.77 -2.30 1.60
CA GLY A 43 8.31 -3.08 0.50
C GLY A 43 9.49 -2.41 -0.16
N LYS A 44 10.17 -3.17 -1.03
CA LYS A 44 11.23 -2.66 -1.89
C LYS A 44 10.62 -2.14 -3.18
N LEU A 45 10.97 -0.91 -3.57
CA LEU A 45 10.51 -0.30 -4.80
C LEU A 45 11.23 -0.92 -6.00
N ILE A 46 10.53 -1.69 -6.84
CA ILE A 46 11.14 -2.42 -7.96
C ILE A 46 10.83 -1.83 -9.33
N ASN A 47 9.76 -1.03 -9.45
CA ASN A 47 9.45 -0.31 -10.68
C ASN A 47 8.69 1.00 -10.38
N ILE A 48 8.86 2.00 -11.23
CA ILE A 48 8.24 3.33 -11.15
C ILE A 48 7.78 3.74 -12.54
N ASN A 49 6.51 4.07 -12.68
CA ASN A 49 5.96 4.81 -13.81
C ASN A 49 5.40 6.14 -13.31
N LEU A 50 6.17 7.21 -13.47
CA LEU A 50 5.80 8.56 -13.07
C LEU A 50 4.65 9.14 -13.92
N ARG A 51 4.54 8.75 -15.20
CA ARG A 51 3.49 9.24 -16.10
C ARG A 51 2.11 8.78 -15.65
N GLU A 52 2.00 7.52 -15.23
CA GLU A 52 0.75 6.92 -14.77
C GLU A 52 0.53 7.06 -13.25
N ASN A 53 1.50 7.64 -12.53
CA ASN A 53 1.56 7.65 -11.07
C ASN A 53 1.49 6.25 -10.45
N LEU A 54 2.11 5.26 -11.08
CA LEU A 54 2.08 3.87 -10.61
C LEU A 54 3.45 3.41 -10.18
N VAL A 55 3.51 2.62 -9.12
CA VAL A 55 4.74 1.99 -8.68
C VAL A 55 4.50 0.55 -8.25
N LEU A 56 5.55 -0.25 -8.31
CA LEU A 56 5.49 -1.65 -7.91
C LEU A 56 6.42 -1.88 -6.72
N LEU A 57 5.82 -2.31 -5.62
CA LEU A 57 6.54 -2.80 -4.44
C LEU A 57 6.69 -4.30 -4.51
N GLU A 58 7.78 -4.79 -3.94
CA GLU A 58 8.03 -6.21 -3.73
C GLU A 58 8.34 -6.47 -2.27
N HIS A 59 7.77 -7.54 -1.73
CA HIS A 59 8.17 -8.09 -0.45
C HIS A 59 9.57 -8.74 -0.59
N PRO A 60 10.58 -8.30 0.17
CA PRO A 60 11.95 -8.81 0.04
C PRO A 60 12.10 -10.32 0.24
N LEU A 61 11.28 -10.91 1.11
CA LEU A 61 11.37 -12.34 1.46
C LEU A 61 10.49 -13.26 0.59
N SER A 62 9.21 -12.90 0.38
CA SER A 62 8.28 -13.75 -0.37
C SER A 62 8.21 -13.42 -1.87
N HIS A 63 8.81 -12.30 -2.29
CA HIS A 63 8.69 -11.74 -3.65
C HIS A 63 7.25 -11.41 -4.09
N SER A 64 6.30 -11.43 -3.15
CA SER A 64 4.93 -10.95 -3.36
C SER A 64 4.95 -9.48 -3.76
N LYS A 65 4.06 -9.08 -4.67
CA LYS A 65 4.10 -7.73 -5.25
C LYS A 65 2.87 -6.93 -4.85
N LEU A 66 2.97 -5.61 -4.91
CA LEU A 66 1.84 -4.73 -4.70
C LEU A 66 1.93 -3.53 -5.63
N LEU A 67 0.89 -3.34 -6.41
CA LEU A 67 0.72 -2.13 -7.21
C LEU A 67 0.24 -1.00 -6.29
N VAL A 68 0.89 0.16 -6.41
CA VAL A 68 0.57 1.34 -5.63
C VAL A 68 0.32 2.52 -6.56
N ASP A 69 -0.82 3.17 -6.39
CA ASP A 69 -1.15 4.45 -6.98
C ASP A 69 -0.58 5.57 -6.10
N THR A 70 0.25 6.41 -6.72
CA THR A 70 1.00 7.50 -6.11
C THR A 70 0.44 8.87 -6.46
N LYS A 71 -0.71 8.95 -7.15
CA LYS A 71 -1.33 10.19 -7.64
C LYS A 71 -1.54 11.25 -6.54
N HIS A 72 -1.73 10.83 -5.29
CA HIS A 72 -1.95 11.74 -4.16
C HIS A 72 -0.65 12.10 -3.40
N LEU A 73 0.50 11.55 -3.81
CA LEU A 73 1.79 11.75 -3.15
C LEU A 73 2.54 12.97 -3.69
N GLY A 74 1.89 14.10 -3.98
CA GLY A 74 2.54 15.37 -4.32
C GLY A 74 3.85 15.26 -5.16
N ASN A 75 4.90 16.00 -4.77
CA ASN A 75 6.23 15.92 -5.39
C ASN A 75 7.04 14.72 -4.88
N TRP A 76 6.52 13.51 -5.00
CA TRP A 76 7.26 12.31 -4.61
C TRP A 76 8.21 11.83 -5.71
N SER A 77 9.48 11.65 -5.34
CA SER A 77 10.50 11.03 -6.18
C SER A 77 11.00 9.75 -5.51
N GLY A 78 10.45 8.60 -5.90
CA GLY A 78 10.92 7.30 -5.43
C GLY A 78 12.29 6.92 -5.99
N ARG A 79 13.11 6.22 -5.20
CA ARG A 79 14.38 5.63 -5.65
C ARG A 79 14.22 4.13 -5.88
N LEU A 80 14.51 3.64 -7.07
CA LEU A 80 14.51 2.19 -7.33
C LEU A 80 15.42 1.47 -6.33
N LYS A 81 15.00 0.27 -5.93
CA LYS A 81 15.63 -0.59 -4.93
C LYS A 81 15.62 -0.04 -3.50
N SER A 82 15.05 1.15 -3.24
CA SER A 82 14.84 1.65 -1.88
C SER A 82 13.70 0.92 -1.18
N PHE A 83 13.80 0.82 0.14
CA PHE A 83 12.71 0.40 1.01
C PHE A 83 11.80 1.59 1.28
N GLN A 84 10.52 1.40 0.98
CA GLN A 84 9.51 2.44 1.17
C GLN A 84 8.32 1.89 1.95
N GLN A 85 7.87 2.70 2.89
CA GLN A 85 6.63 2.46 3.61
C GLN A 85 5.53 3.32 3.01
N PHE A 86 4.47 2.69 2.54
CA PHE A 86 3.29 3.36 2.02
C PHE A 86 2.13 3.19 2.99
N ILE A 87 1.33 4.25 3.14
CA ILE A 87 0.07 4.22 3.88
C ILE A 87 -1.03 4.74 2.96
N GLY A 88 -2.10 3.98 2.84
CA GLY A 88 -3.17 4.26 1.90
C GLY A 88 -4.33 3.30 2.03
N GLU A 89 -5.33 3.49 1.20
CA GLU A 89 -6.50 2.62 1.15
C GLU A 89 -6.36 1.56 0.06
N ILE A 90 -6.70 0.31 0.36
CA ILE A 90 -6.79 -0.74 -0.65
C ILE A 90 -8.11 -0.59 -1.42
N LYS A 91 -8.02 -0.52 -2.75
CA LYS A 91 -9.17 -0.47 -3.65
C LYS A 91 -9.15 -1.65 -4.60
N GLU A 92 -10.34 -2.03 -5.05
CA GLU A 92 -10.48 -2.93 -6.19
C GLU A 92 -9.88 -2.30 -7.45
N TYR A 93 -9.17 -3.10 -8.24
CA TYR A 93 -8.47 -2.64 -9.43
C TYR A 93 -8.48 -3.69 -10.52
N HIS A 94 -9.36 -3.49 -11.50
CA HIS A 94 -9.48 -4.34 -12.68
C HIS A 94 -8.92 -3.59 -13.88
N ASN A 95 -7.61 -3.66 -14.08
CA ASN A 95 -6.98 -3.12 -15.29
C ASN A 95 -6.17 -4.22 -15.98
N THR A 96 -6.50 -4.48 -17.24
CA THR A 96 -5.85 -5.49 -18.08
C THR A 96 -4.51 -5.01 -18.65
N ASP A 97 -4.25 -3.70 -18.60
CA ASP A 97 -3.17 -3.06 -19.37
C ASP A 97 -1.96 -2.66 -18.51
N ILE A 98 -1.87 -3.19 -17.28
CA ILE A 98 -0.73 -2.92 -16.36
C ILE A 98 0.61 -3.27 -17.04
N SER A 99 0.61 -4.35 -17.82
CA SER A 99 1.68 -4.77 -18.73
C SER A 99 2.22 -3.62 -19.59
N ASN A 100 1.32 -2.90 -20.25
CA ASN A 100 1.64 -1.81 -21.18
C ASN A 100 2.13 -0.59 -20.43
N LYS A 101 1.60 -0.35 -19.22
CA LYS A 101 1.98 0.81 -18.41
C LYS A 101 3.44 0.75 -17.96
N PHE A 102 4.00 -0.42 -17.64
CA PHE A 102 5.36 -0.47 -17.11
C PHE A 102 6.46 -0.77 -18.14
N HIS A 103 6.13 -0.91 -19.43
CA HIS A 103 7.07 -1.30 -20.50
C HIS A 103 8.01 -2.47 -20.12
N ASN A 104 7.58 -3.33 -19.19
CA ASN A 104 8.41 -4.37 -18.58
C ASN A 104 7.65 -5.70 -18.60
N THR A 105 8.25 -6.71 -19.23
CA THR A 105 7.69 -8.04 -19.41
C THR A 105 7.40 -8.77 -18.08
N ILE A 106 8.14 -8.45 -17.01
CA ILE A 106 7.98 -9.06 -15.69
C ILE A 106 6.67 -8.62 -15.01
N ILE A 107 6.16 -7.43 -15.36
CA ILE A 107 4.96 -6.84 -14.75
C ILE A 107 3.68 -7.31 -15.46
N LYS A 108 3.83 -7.93 -16.64
CA LYS A 108 2.69 -8.35 -17.48
C LYS A 108 1.69 -9.25 -16.77
N THR A 109 2.10 -9.95 -15.71
CA THR A 109 1.31 -10.99 -15.08
C THR A 109 0.76 -10.62 -13.70
N TYR A 110 1.17 -9.48 -13.12
CA TYR A 110 0.77 -9.15 -11.74
C TYR A 110 -0.47 -8.26 -11.69
N ASN A 111 -1.65 -8.89 -11.59
CA ASN A 111 -2.88 -8.23 -11.18
C ASN A 111 -3.64 -9.13 -10.20
N ASN A 112 -3.51 -8.87 -8.90
CA ASN A 112 -4.27 -9.54 -7.85
C ASN A 112 -5.66 -8.90 -7.62
N GLY A 113 -6.11 -8.02 -8.52
CA GLY A 113 -7.42 -7.37 -8.48
C GLY A 113 -7.49 -6.20 -7.50
N ILE A 114 -6.36 -5.77 -6.94
CA ILE A 114 -6.31 -4.66 -5.97
C ILE A 114 -5.17 -3.68 -6.28
N ILE A 115 -5.33 -2.46 -5.75
CA ILE A 115 -4.32 -1.41 -5.77
C ILE A 115 -4.31 -0.67 -4.43
N LEU A 116 -3.13 -0.28 -3.96
CA LEU A 116 -3.02 0.64 -2.83
C LEU A 116 -3.04 2.08 -3.32
N LYS A 117 -4.07 2.85 -2.95
CA LYS A 117 -4.10 4.31 -3.16
C LYS A 117 -3.36 5.01 -2.04
N ALA A 118 -2.11 5.36 -2.29
CA ALA A 118 -1.23 5.90 -1.26
C ALA A 118 -1.49 7.38 -1.00
N ASN A 119 -1.58 7.72 0.29
CA ASN A 119 -1.70 9.09 0.78
C ASN A 119 -0.43 9.55 1.52
N ILE A 120 0.35 8.59 2.05
CA ILE A 120 1.61 8.86 2.74
C ILE A 120 2.66 7.87 2.23
N VAL A 121 3.88 8.36 2.07
CA VAL A 121 5.04 7.55 1.75
C VAL A 121 6.24 8.00 2.58
N ARG A 122 7.08 7.05 2.98
CA ARG A 122 8.36 7.33 3.64
C ARG A 122 9.45 6.43 3.08
N CYS A 123 10.61 7.02 2.79
CA CYS A 123 11.84 6.26 2.60
C CYS A 123 12.28 5.72 3.97
N VAL A 124 12.55 4.42 4.05
CA VAL A 124 13.03 3.74 5.26
C VAL A 124 14.28 2.91 4.93
N ASP A 125 15.10 3.42 4.03
CA ASP A 125 16.41 2.83 3.75
C ASP A 125 17.25 2.78 5.04
N GLY A 126 17.91 1.65 5.26
CA GLY A 126 18.66 1.37 6.49
C GLY A 126 17.84 0.66 7.58
N LEU A 127 16.54 0.48 7.39
CA LEU A 127 15.73 -0.40 8.25
C LEU A 127 16.17 -1.87 8.07
N ASP A 128 16.37 -2.58 9.18
CA ASP A 128 16.49 -4.03 9.15
C ASP A 128 15.11 -4.66 8.89
N PHE A 129 14.91 -5.14 7.67
CA PHE A 129 13.65 -5.74 7.25
C PHE A 129 13.31 -7.01 8.06
N HIS A 130 14.28 -7.85 8.40
CA HIS A 130 14.00 -9.09 9.14
C HIS A 130 13.56 -8.80 10.58
N VAL A 131 14.18 -7.80 11.22
CA VAL A 131 13.76 -7.36 12.56
C VAL A 131 12.37 -6.74 12.49
N TYR A 132 12.09 -5.91 11.48
CA TYR A 132 10.77 -5.32 11.27
C TYR A 132 9.67 -6.39 11.20
N GLU A 133 9.85 -7.44 10.38
CA GLU A 133 8.87 -8.52 10.24
C GLU A 133 8.56 -9.18 11.60
N LYS A 134 9.61 -9.55 12.35
CA LYS A 134 9.45 -10.16 13.69
C LYS A 134 8.71 -9.25 14.66
N VAL A 135 9.02 -7.95 14.65
CA VAL A 135 8.36 -6.98 15.54
C VAL A 135 6.88 -6.83 15.21
N VAL A 136 6.51 -6.87 13.91
CA VAL A 136 5.09 -6.85 13.50
C VAL A 136 4.36 -8.09 14.00
N ASP A 137 4.97 -9.28 13.89
CA ASP A 137 4.39 -10.53 14.39
C ASP A 137 4.21 -10.52 15.91
N ILE A 138 5.24 -10.12 16.67
CA ILE A 138 5.18 -9.99 18.14
C ILE A 138 4.06 -9.04 18.55
N ARG A 139 3.97 -7.89 17.87
CA ARG A 139 2.92 -6.91 18.15
C ARG A 139 1.53 -7.50 17.94
N ARG A 140 1.32 -8.23 16.84
CA ARG A 140 0.01 -8.86 16.54
C ARG A 140 -0.35 -9.96 17.53
N GLN A 141 0.63 -10.77 17.94
CA GLN A 141 0.43 -11.79 18.99
C GLN A 141 -0.01 -11.14 20.31
N PHE A 142 0.68 -10.06 20.70
CA PHE A 142 0.29 -9.28 21.87
C PHE A 142 -1.14 -8.71 21.70
N GLU A 143 -1.45 -8.11 20.55
CA GLU A 143 -2.77 -7.55 20.31
C GLU A 143 -3.89 -8.60 20.38
N GLN A 144 -3.66 -9.81 19.85
CA GLN A 144 -4.60 -10.93 19.93
C GLN A 144 -4.82 -11.41 21.36
N GLN A 145 -3.74 -11.51 22.15
CA GLN A 145 -3.81 -12.00 23.52
C GLN A 145 -4.59 -11.04 24.44
N TYR A 146 -4.44 -9.73 24.23
CA TYR A 146 -4.91 -8.72 25.18
C TYR A 146 -6.10 -7.88 24.72
N TYR A 147 -6.40 -7.76 23.41
CA TYR A 147 -7.51 -6.93 22.91
C TYR A 147 -8.66 -7.71 22.28
N VAL A 148 -8.52 -9.01 21.98
CA VAL A 148 -9.61 -9.83 21.41
C VAL A 148 -10.51 -10.42 22.50
N ASN A 149 -10.08 -10.38 23.77
CA ASN A 149 -10.82 -10.89 24.93
C ASN A 149 -11.43 -9.78 25.82
N SER A 150 -11.56 -8.55 25.32
CA SER A 150 -12.10 -7.38 26.02
C SER A 150 -13.18 -6.71 25.18
#